data_AF-A0A2L0WTE8-F1
#
_entry.id   AF-A0A2L0WTE8-F1
#
_cell.length_a   1.000
_cell.length_b   1.000
_cell.length_c   1.000
_cell.angle_alpha   90.00
_cell.angle_beta   90.00
_cell.angle_gamma   90.00
#
_symmetry.space_group_name_H-M   'P 1'
#
loop_
_entity.id
_entity.type
_entity.pdbx_description
1 polymer ?
#
loop_
_entity_poly.entity_id
_entity_poly.type
_entity_poly.pdbx_seq_one_letter_code
_entity_poly.pdbx_strand_id
1 'polypeptide(L)'
;NRLYPTHACEEYMNNFNILKRDGVYREDKIPQLEDVSRFLKEQTGFQIRPVAGYLSSRDFLAGLAFRLFHCTQYVRHSSCPFYTPEPDCCHDLLGHVPLLADKSFAQFSHEIGLASLGASDEDINKLTTCYFFTVEFGLCKQDGQTRAYGAGLLSSIGELKHALSADAKVLPFHPDVTSKQECLITTYQEAYFISKSFEEAKQQMREFAATIKRPFEVRYDPYTSSVEVLKSPRDVCDV
;
A
#
# COMPACT_ATOMS: atom_id res chain seq x y z
N ASN A 1 4.58 3.58 20.15
CA ASN A 1 4.40 4.91 19.53
C ASN A 1 3.13 5.56 20.13
N ARG A 2 3.19 6.79 20.64
CA ARG A 2 2.03 7.49 21.23
C ARG A 2 1.13 8.19 20.20
N LEU A 3 1.52 8.20 18.92
CA LEU A 3 0.80 8.93 17.86
C LEU A 3 -0.31 8.11 17.21
N TYR A 4 -0.16 6.79 17.07
CA TYR A 4 -1.12 5.98 16.32
C TYR A 4 -2.57 6.14 16.81
N PRO A 5 -2.89 6.15 18.12
CA PRO A 5 -4.28 6.31 18.57
C PRO A 5 -4.97 7.61 18.13
N THR A 6 -4.20 8.64 17.77
CA THR A 6 -4.73 9.95 17.35
C THR A 6 -4.51 10.25 15.86
N HIS A 7 -3.60 9.54 15.19
CA HIS A 7 -3.18 9.85 13.82
C HIS A 7 -3.51 8.74 12.82
N ALA A 8 -3.42 7.46 13.22
CA ALA A 8 -3.63 6.33 12.33
C ALA A 8 -5.12 6.05 12.11
N CYS A 9 -5.47 5.52 10.95
CA CYS A 9 -6.85 5.10 10.66
C CYS A 9 -7.29 3.92 11.53
N GLU A 10 -8.60 3.70 11.62
CA GLU A 10 -9.18 2.65 12.45
C GLU A 10 -8.70 1.24 12.06
N GLU A 11 -8.63 0.95 10.75
CA GLU A 11 -8.19 -0.33 10.21
C GLU A 11 -6.75 -0.66 10.64
N TYR A 12 -5.88 0.35 10.62
CA TYR A 12 -4.52 0.23 11.13
C TYR A 12 -4.52 -0.18 12.60
N MET A 13 -5.26 0.56 13.43
CA MET A 13 -5.29 0.33 14.88
C MET A 13 -5.85 -1.04 15.22
N ASN A 14 -6.91 -1.46 14.53
CA ASN A 14 -7.52 -2.78 14.72
C ASN A 14 -6.52 -3.90 14.44
N ASN A 15 -5.87 -3.88 13.27
CA ASN A 15 -4.93 -4.92 12.86
C ASN A 15 -3.61 -4.87 13.65
N PHE A 16 -3.12 -3.67 13.98
CA PHE A 16 -1.94 -3.50 14.83
C PHE A 16 -2.17 -4.07 16.23
N ASN A 17 -3.36 -3.89 16.80
CA ASN A 17 -3.72 -4.48 18.10
C ASN A 17 -3.80 -6.01 18.04
N ILE A 18 -4.32 -6.57 16.94
CA ILE A 18 -4.34 -8.02 16.71
C ILE A 18 -2.91 -8.57 16.62
N LEU A 19 -2.05 -7.96 15.79
CA LEU A 19 -0.63 -8.34 15.66
C LEU A 19 0.11 -8.33 17.00
N LYS A 20 -0.19 -7.37 17.88
CA LYS A 20 0.35 -7.33 19.25
C LYS A 20 -0.22 -8.41 20.15
N ARG A 21 -1.55 -8.60 20.13
CA ARG A 21 -2.25 -9.60 20.94
C ARG A 21 -1.75 -11.01 20.62
N ASP A 22 -1.54 -11.30 19.34
CA ASP A 22 -1.10 -12.61 18.85
C ASP A 22 0.42 -12.79 19.00
N GLY A 23 1.12 -11.81 19.60
CA GLY A 23 2.54 -11.87 19.94
C GLY A 23 3.48 -11.70 18.76
N VAL A 24 2.96 -11.38 17.56
CA VAL A 24 3.75 -11.10 16.36
C VAL A 24 4.55 -9.81 16.58
N TYR A 25 3.91 -8.77 17.11
CA TYR A 25 4.53 -7.45 17.33
C TYR A 25 4.80 -7.19 18.80
N ARG A 26 6.06 -6.91 19.13
CA ARG A 26 6.48 -6.51 20.47
C ARG A 26 7.58 -5.45 20.39
N GLU A 27 7.72 -4.66 21.45
CA GLU A 27 8.73 -3.59 21.50
C GLU A 27 10.16 -4.14 21.70
N ASP A 28 10.29 -5.36 22.21
CA ASP A 28 11.56 -6.02 22.53
C ASP A 28 11.98 -7.08 21.49
N LYS A 29 11.25 -7.22 20.37
CA LYS A 29 11.52 -8.22 19.34
C LYS A 29 11.10 -7.74 17.95
N ILE A 30 12.04 -7.78 16.99
CA ILE A 30 11.72 -7.56 15.57
C ILE A 30 10.94 -8.78 15.02
N PRO A 31 9.73 -8.59 14.46
CA PRO A 31 8.94 -9.66 13.86
C PRO A 31 9.71 -10.38 12.73
N GLN A 32 9.52 -11.69 12.62
CA GLN A 32 10.08 -12.46 11.51
C GLN A 32 9.10 -12.46 10.33
N LEU A 33 9.61 -12.31 9.10
CA LEU A 33 8.76 -12.18 7.90
C LEU A 33 7.86 -13.40 7.68
N GLU A 34 8.29 -14.60 8.07
CA GLU A 34 7.47 -15.81 7.97
C GLU A 34 6.23 -15.75 8.87
N ASP A 35 6.39 -15.29 10.12
CA ASP A 35 5.26 -15.15 11.05
C ASP A 35 4.25 -14.12 10.53
N VAL A 36 4.76 -13.01 9.99
CA VAL A 36 3.96 -11.95 9.37
C VAL A 36 3.28 -12.44 8.09
N SER A 37 3.97 -13.20 7.25
CA SER A 37 3.41 -13.74 6.02
C SER A 37 2.30 -14.74 6.30
N ARG A 38 2.43 -15.59 7.33
CA ARG A 38 1.37 -16.52 7.73
C ARG A 38 0.15 -15.75 8.23
N PHE A 39 0.36 -14.74 9.06
CA PHE A 39 -0.71 -13.85 9.53
C PHE A 39 -1.47 -13.19 8.37
N LEU A 40 -0.77 -12.52 7.44
CA LEU A 40 -1.40 -11.86 6.29
C LEU A 40 -2.15 -12.86 5.38
N LYS A 41 -1.61 -14.06 5.21
CA LYS A 41 -2.23 -15.09 4.37
C LYS A 41 -3.58 -15.51 4.93
N GLU A 42 -3.69 -15.63 6.25
CA GLU A 42 -4.95 -15.95 6.93
C GLU A 42 -5.96 -14.80 6.90
N GLN A 43 -5.49 -13.54 7.00
CA GLN A 43 -6.40 -12.37 7.03
C GLN A 43 -6.94 -12.00 5.65
N THR A 44 -6.06 -11.91 4.65
CA THR A 44 -6.38 -11.32 3.33
C THR A 44 -5.76 -12.10 2.17
N GLY A 45 -5.08 -13.22 2.42
CA GLY A 45 -4.36 -13.96 1.39
C GLY A 45 -3.08 -13.25 0.91
N PHE A 46 -2.70 -12.11 1.50
CA PHE A 46 -1.41 -11.49 1.22
C PHE A 46 -0.26 -12.31 1.80
N GLN A 47 0.87 -12.30 1.11
CA GLN A 47 2.09 -12.97 1.56
C GLN A 47 3.28 -12.01 1.46
N ILE A 48 4.29 -12.26 2.28
CA ILE A 48 5.55 -11.51 2.26
C ILE A 48 6.59 -12.29 1.47
N ARG A 49 7.34 -11.60 0.60
CA ARG A 49 8.56 -12.11 -0.01
C ARG A 49 9.76 -11.26 0.40
N PRO A 50 10.85 -11.86 0.90
CA PRO A 50 12.05 -11.08 1.20
C PRO A 50 12.64 -10.48 -0.08
N VAL A 51 13.05 -9.22 0.00
CA VAL A 51 13.75 -8.50 -1.06
C VAL A 51 15.00 -7.82 -0.51
N ALA A 52 16.05 -7.76 -1.33
CA ALA A 52 17.32 -7.17 -0.93
C ALA A 52 17.31 -5.63 -0.88
N GLY A 53 16.36 -5.00 -1.58
CA GLY A 53 16.25 -3.54 -1.74
C GLY A 53 15.28 -3.19 -2.86
N TYR A 54 15.51 -2.06 -3.53
CA TYR A 54 14.62 -1.55 -4.58
C TYR A 54 14.43 -2.54 -5.73
N LEU A 55 13.16 -2.71 -6.11
CA LEU A 55 12.75 -3.34 -7.37
C LEU A 55 12.39 -2.27 -8.39
N SER A 56 12.35 -2.66 -9.67
CA SER A 56 11.68 -1.82 -10.65
C SER A 56 10.20 -1.67 -10.26
N SER A 57 9.59 -0.51 -10.54
CA SER A 57 8.18 -0.30 -10.22
C SER A 57 7.28 -1.36 -10.86
N ARG A 58 7.64 -1.81 -12.06
CA ARG A 58 6.94 -2.89 -12.77
C ARG A 58 6.97 -4.19 -11.98
N ASP A 59 8.12 -4.61 -11.47
CA ASP A 59 8.25 -5.87 -10.72
C ASP A 59 7.58 -5.79 -9.35
N PHE A 60 7.70 -4.64 -8.68
CA PHE A 60 7.05 -4.43 -7.39
C PHE A 60 5.52 -4.49 -7.52
N LEU A 61 4.95 -3.72 -8.47
CA LEU A 61 3.51 -3.71 -8.73
C LEU A 61 3.01 -5.07 -9.23
N ALA A 62 3.79 -5.78 -10.05
CA ALA A 62 3.45 -7.14 -10.45
C ALA A 62 3.32 -8.07 -9.24
N GLY A 63 4.14 -7.91 -8.19
CA GLY A 63 3.97 -8.65 -6.93
C GLY A 63 2.60 -8.44 -6.29
N LEU A 64 2.12 -7.20 -6.24
CA LEU A 64 0.80 -6.88 -5.67
C LEU A 64 -0.35 -7.57 -6.44
N ALA A 65 -0.17 -7.80 -7.74
CA ALA A 65 -1.11 -8.54 -8.58
C ALA A 65 -1.30 -10.00 -8.13
N PHE A 66 -0.37 -10.55 -7.35
CA PHE A 66 -0.45 -11.89 -6.75
C PHE A 66 -0.64 -11.84 -5.23
N ARG A 67 -1.06 -10.68 -4.70
CA ARG A 67 -1.12 -10.42 -3.26
C ARG A 67 0.23 -10.69 -2.56
N LEU A 68 1.32 -10.38 -3.25
CA LEU A 68 2.67 -10.58 -2.75
C LEU A 68 3.30 -9.22 -2.47
N PHE A 69 3.65 -8.96 -1.22
CA PHE A 69 4.37 -7.76 -0.82
C PHE A 69 5.85 -8.07 -0.64
N HIS A 70 6.71 -7.31 -1.34
CA HIS A 70 8.16 -7.44 -1.23
C HIS A 70 8.63 -6.63 -0.03
N CYS A 71 9.23 -7.30 0.95
CA CYS A 71 9.62 -6.73 2.24
C CYS A 71 11.12 -6.89 2.47
N THR A 72 11.77 -5.83 2.93
CA THR A 72 13.17 -5.86 3.33
C THR A 72 13.35 -6.48 4.72
N GLN A 73 14.57 -6.95 5.01
CA GLN A 73 14.92 -7.54 6.32
C GLN A 73 15.98 -6.75 7.08
N TYR A 74 16.64 -5.79 6.43
CA TYR A 74 17.62 -4.95 7.12
C TYR A 74 16.92 -3.89 7.96
N VAL A 75 17.62 -3.42 8.99
CA VAL A 75 17.16 -2.35 9.88
C VAL A 75 17.97 -1.10 9.57
N ARG A 76 17.32 0.07 9.60
CA ARG A 76 17.98 1.37 9.43
C ARG A 76 19.12 1.59 10.44
N HIS A 77 20.04 2.48 10.10
CA HIS A 77 21.17 2.81 10.96
C HIS A 77 20.72 3.45 12.28
N SER A 78 21.29 2.99 13.40
CA SER A 78 20.85 3.38 14.74
C SER A 78 21.08 4.86 15.10
N SER A 79 21.91 5.58 14.35
CA SER A 79 22.12 7.03 14.53
C SER A 79 20.90 7.87 14.09
N CYS A 80 20.01 7.33 13.26
CA CYS A 80 18.81 8.01 12.79
C CYS A 80 17.58 7.09 12.89
N PRO A 81 17.11 6.73 14.09
CA PRO A 81 16.04 5.74 14.25
C PRO A 81 14.67 6.26 13.77
N PHE A 82 14.48 7.59 13.73
CA PHE A 82 13.20 8.21 13.43
C PHE A 82 12.98 8.54 11.95
N TYR A 83 13.97 8.31 11.08
CA TYR A 83 13.89 8.56 9.65
C TYR A 83 14.83 7.64 8.88
N THR A 84 14.41 7.18 7.71
CA THR A 84 15.27 6.49 6.75
C THR A 84 14.82 6.85 5.33
N PRO A 85 15.74 7.16 4.40
CA PRO A 85 15.40 7.38 2.99
C PRO A 85 15.05 6.07 2.27
N GLU A 86 15.58 4.94 2.75
CA GLU A 86 15.35 3.62 2.17
C GLU A 86 14.34 2.83 3.02
N PRO A 87 13.41 2.08 2.41
CA PRO A 87 12.40 1.30 3.13
C PRO A 87 13.08 0.12 3.84
N ASP A 88 13.38 0.28 5.12
CA ASP A 88 13.89 -0.81 5.98
C ASP A 88 12.73 -1.66 6.54
N CYS A 89 13.04 -2.75 7.24
CA CYS A 89 12.00 -3.63 7.76
C CYS A 89 11.08 -2.92 8.78
N CYS A 90 11.55 -1.87 9.46
CA CYS A 90 10.69 -1.07 10.35
C CYS A 90 9.58 -0.37 9.54
N HIS A 91 9.92 0.19 8.38
CA HIS A 91 8.95 0.80 7.47
C HIS A 91 7.94 -0.24 6.97
N ASP A 92 8.41 -1.39 6.47
CA ASP A 92 7.53 -2.42 5.94
C ASP A 92 6.58 -2.99 7.02
N LEU A 93 7.13 -3.35 8.18
CA LEU A 93 6.38 -3.97 9.26
C LEU A 93 5.44 -2.97 9.95
N LEU A 94 5.88 -1.75 10.25
CA LEU A 94 5.04 -0.79 10.97
C LEU A 94 4.14 0.02 10.04
N GLY A 95 4.51 0.20 8.78
CA GLY A 95 3.76 0.98 7.80
C GLY A 95 2.74 0.13 7.04
N HIS A 96 3.22 -0.88 6.30
CA HIS A 96 2.38 -1.62 5.35
C HIS A 96 1.57 -2.75 5.97
N VAL A 97 2.21 -3.60 6.78
CA VAL A 97 1.62 -4.87 7.23
C VAL A 97 0.26 -4.72 7.91
N PRO A 98 0.03 -3.77 8.85
CA PRO A 98 -1.27 -3.64 9.48
C PRO A 98 -2.40 -3.33 8.50
N LEU A 99 -2.11 -2.60 7.42
CA LEU A 99 -3.12 -2.29 6.40
C LEU A 99 -3.31 -3.40 5.36
N LEU A 100 -2.26 -4.16 5.04
CA LEU A 100 -2.42 -5.36 4.21
C LEU A 100 -3.28 -6.45 4.87
N ALA A 101 -3.51 -6.36 6.20
CA ALA A 101 -4.45 -7.22 6.91
C ALA A 101 -5.91 -6.75 6.84
N ASP A 102 -6.20 -5.55 6.31
CA ASP A 102 -7.56 -5.11 6.00
C ASP A 102 -8.00 -5.58 4.61
N LYS A 103 -9.22 -6.10 4.50
CA LYS A 103 -9.72 -6.70 3.25
C LYS A 103 -9.90 -5.68 2.13
N SER A 104 -10.40 -4.49 2.46
CA SER A 104 -10.67 -3.44 1.49
C SER A 104 -9.36 -2.85 0.97
N PHE A 105 -8.42 -2.61 1.87
CA PHE A 105 -7.08 -2.13 1.53
C PHE A 105 -6.26 -3.16 0.76
N ALA A 106 -6.27 -4.44 1.18
CA ALA A 106 -5.61 -5.51 0.45
C ALA A 106 -6.16 -5.65 -0.97
N GLN A 107 -7.48 -5.56 -1.15
CA GLN A 107 -8.07 -5.55 -2.50
C GLN A 107 -7.62 -4.31 -3.28
N PHE A 108 -7.62 -3.13 -2.67
CA PHE A 108 -7.13 -1.90 -3.31
C PHE A 108 -5.69 -2.05 -3.82
N SER A 109 -4.74 -2.51 -2.98
CA SER A 109 -3.35 -2.75 -3.39
C SER A 109 -3.26 -3.77 -4.53
N HIS A 110 -4.09 -4.82 -4.48
CA HIS A 110 -4.14 -5.85 -5.51
C HIS A 110 -4.66 -5.32 -6.86
N GLU A 111 -5.66 -4.42 -6.88
CA GLU A 111 -6.16 -3.78 -8.11
C GLU A 111 -5.07 -2.95 -8.80
N ILE A 112 -4.25 -2.21 -8.05
CA ILE A 112 -3.09 -1.48 -8.60
C ILE A 112 -2.14 -2.48 -9.29
N GLY A 113 -1.87 -3.60 -8.63
CA GLY A 113 -1.03 -4.65 -9.19
C GLY A 113 -1.59 -5.24 -10.49
N LEU A 114 -2.88 -5.61 -10.50
CA LEU A 114 -3.55 -6.15 -11.70
C LEU A 114 -3.57 -5.15 -12.87
N ALA A 115 -3.75 -3.86 -12.59
CA ALA A 115 -3.71 -2.80 -13.58
C ALA A 115 -2.30 -2.66 -14.22
N SER A 116 -1.24 -3.01 -13.49
CA SER A 116 0.14 -2.92 -13.97
C SER A 116 0.52 -4.01 -14.98
N LEU A 117 -0.16 -5.15 -14.96
CA LEU A 117 0.18 -6.30 -15.79
C LEU A 117 -0.05 -5.99 -17.28
N GLY A 118 1.04 -6.01 -18.05
CA GLY A 118 1.04 -5.71 -19.49
C GLY A 118 0.89 -4.22 -19.83
N ALA A 119 0.90 -3.33 -18.85
CA ALA A 119 0.81 -1.89 -19.07
C ALA A 119 2.10 -1.31 -19.67
N SER A 120 1.98 -0.18 -20.38
CA SER A 120 3.12 0.59 -20.88
C SER A 120 3.98 1.17 -19.74
N ASP A 121 5.24 1.52 -19.98
CA ASP A 121 6.06 2.17 -18.94
C ASP A 121 5.47 3.51 -18.47
N GLU A 122 4.81 4.25 -19.38
CA GLU A 122 4.10 5.48 -19.03
C GLU A 122 2.97 5.21 -18.03
N ASP A 123 2.19 4.16 -18.24
CA ASP A 123 1.10 3.80 -17.34
C ASP A 123 1.60 3.16 -16.05
N ILE A 124 2.73 2.42 -16.08
CA ILE A 124 3.42 1.96 -14.86
C ILE A 124 3.82 3.17 -14.00
N ASN A 125 4.38 4.23 -14.60
CA ASN A 125 4.74 5.43 -13.85
C ASN A 125 3.51 6.09 -13.21
N LYS A 126 2.41 6.22 -13.95
CA LYS A 126 1.15 6.75 -13.40
C LYS A 126 0.62 5.91 -12.23
N LEU A 127 0.61 4.59 -12.38
CA LEU A 127 0.19 3.65 -11.32
C LEU A 127 1.12 3.72 -10.10
N THR A 128 2.42 3.88 -10.32
CA THR A 128 3.41 4.05 -9.26
C THR A 128 3.17 5.34 -8.49
N THR A 129 2.89 6.45 -9.18
CA THR A 129 2.54 7.72 -8.54
C THR A 129 1.24 7.59 -7.74
N CYS A 130 0.22 6.92 -8.28
CA CYS A 130 -1.01 6.63 -7.53
C CYS A 130 -0.73 5.78 -6.29
N TYR A 131 0.08 4.73 -6.41
CA TYR A 131 0.52 3.91 -5.28
C TYR A 131 1.23 4.76 -4.22
N PHE A 132 2.14 5.64 -4.63
CA PHE A 132 2.88 6.53 -3.74
C PHE A 132 1.95 7.47 -2.96
N PHE A 133 1.03 8.16 -3.63
CA PHE A 133 0.09 9.08 -2.96
C PHE A 133 -1.10 8.41 -2.28
N THR A 134 -1.14 7.07 -2.26
CA THR A 134 -2.14 6.29 -1.52
C THR A 134 -1.46 5.37 -0.52
N VAL A 135 -0.90 4.25 -0.98
CA VAL A 135 -0.27 3.23 -0.12
C VAL A 135 0.91 3.79 0.69
N GLU A 136 1.69 4.74 0.18
CA GLU A 136 2.81 5.34 0.93
C GLU A 136 2.41 6.59 1.74
N PHE A 137 1.68 7.53 1.13
CA PHE A 137 1.39 8.85 1.71
C PHE A 137 -0.09 9.23 1.74
N GLY A 138 -0.98 8.24 1.68
CA GLY A 138 -2.42 8.46 1.64
C GLY A 138 -3.05 8.81 2.99
N LEU A 139 -4.10 9.63 2.91
CA LEU A 139 -4.95 10.03 4.02
C LEU A 139 -6.39 9.55 3.78
N CYS A 140 -7.12 9.28 4.86
CA CYS A 140 -8.55 8.95 4.78
C CYS A 140 -9.37 9.82 5.73
N LYS A 141 -10.67 9.92 5.44
CA LYS A 141 -11.63 10.60 6.32
C LYS A 141 -12.43 9.58 7.11
N GLN A 142 -12.38 9.66 8.44
CA GLN A 142 -13.12 8.79 9.37
C GLN A 142 -13.77 9.67 10.45
N ASP A 143 -15.09 9.51 10.64
CA ASP A 143 -15.87 10.30 11.61
C ASP A 143 -15.65 11.81 11.54
N GLY A 144 -15.53 12.33 10.31
CA GLY A 144 -15.28 13.76 10.06
C GLY A 144 -13.84 14.22 10.29
N GLN A 145 -12.94 13.34 10.76
CA GLN A 145 -11.54 13.63 11.02
C GLN A 145 -10.64 13.03 9.93
N THR A 146 -9.49 13.67 9.69
CA THR A 146 -8.45 13.13 8.81
C THR A 146 -7.59 12.14 9.60
N ARG A 147 -7.26 11.02 8.97
CA ARG A 147 -6.36 9.97 9.48
C ARG A 147 -5.35 9.57 8.43
N ALA A 148 -4.19 9.11 8.87
CA ALA A 148 -3.16 8.58 8.00
C ALA A 148 -3.33 7.07 7.83
N TYR A 149 -3.18 6.61 6.60
CA TYR A 149 -3.13 5.19 6.26
C TYR A 149 -1.89 4.82 5.45
N GLY A 150 -1.21 5.81 4.85
CA GLY A 150 0.01 5.61 4.10
C GLY A 150 1.17 5.10 4.96
N ALA A 151 1.89 4.10 4.46
CA ALA A 151 2.98 3.44 5.16
C ALA A 151 4.17 4.37 5.47
N GLY A 152 4.53 5.25 4.53
CA GLY A 152 5.51 6.31 4.72
C GLY A 152 5.15 7.22 5.89
N LEU A 153 3.88 7.59 6.02
CA LEU A 153 3.38 8.37 7.17
C LEU A 153 3.44 7.55 8.47
N LEU A 154 2.92 6.32 8.45
CA LEU A 154 2.81 5.47 9.65
C LEU A 154 4.18 5.00 10.19
N SER A 155 5.23 5.07 9.37
CA SER A 155 6.61 4.74 9.72
C SER A 155 7.52 5.96 9.96
N SER A 156 7.01 7.19 9.71
CA SER A 156 7.73 8.45 9.88
C SER A 156 7.05 9.34 10.92
N ILE A 157 7.64 9.47 12.12
CA ILE A 157 7.06 10.27 13.21
C ILE A 157 6.88 11.75 12.83
N GLY A 158 7.85 12.31 12.11
CA GLY A 158 7.85 13.71 11.72
C GLY A 158 6.78 14.00 10.67
N GLU A 159 6.73 13.17 9.62
CA GLU A 159 5.82 13.37 8.51
C GLU A 159 4.37 13.02 8.89
N LEU A 160 4.16 12.03 9.76
CA LEU A 160 2.83 11.73 10.31
C LEU A 160 2.18 12.94 10.97
N LYS A 161 2.95 13.70 11.75
CA LYS A 161 2.47 14.91 12.42
C LYS A 161 2.22 16.03 11.42
N HIS A 162 3.12 16.18 10.46
CA HIS A 162 3.02 17.23 9.45
C HIS A 162 1.81 17.01 8.53
N ALA A 163 1.60 15.81 8.01
CA ALA A 163 0.51 15.48 7.09
C ALA A 163 -0.90 15.69 7.70
N LEU A 164 -1.00 15.70 9.04
CA LEU A 164 -2.24 15.97 9.78
C LEU A 164 -2.27 17.37 10.45
N SER A 165 -1.29 18.22 10.18
CA SER A 165 -1.27 19.61 10.67
C SER A 165 -2.08 20.54 9.76
N ALA A 166 -2.32 21.76 10.23
CA ALA A 166 -2.97 22.80 9.43
C ALA A 166 -2.10 23.32 8.26
N ASP A 167 -0.80 23.03 8.27
CA ASP A 167 0.16 23.49 7.25
C ASP A 167 0.19 22.56 6.03
N ALA A 168 -0.31 21.32 6.17
CA ALA A 168 -0.31 20.35 5.08
C ALA A 168 -1.39 20.68 4.04
N LYS A 169 -1.00 20.67 2.76
CA LYS A 169 -1.93 20.77 1.65
C LYS A 169 -2.58 19.41 1.41
N VAL A 170 -3.89 19.32 1.66
CA VAL A 170 -4.66 18.08 1.46
C VAL A 170 -5.63 18.25 0.29
N LEU A 171 -5.55 17.36 -0.70
CA LEU A 171 -6.36 17.36 -1.91
C LEU A 171 -7.21 16.07 -2.00
N PRO A 172 -8.39 16.09 -2.64
CA PRO A 172 -9.13 14.85 -2.90
C PRO A 172 -8.32 13.90 -3.79
N PHE A 173 -8.33 12.61 -3.46
CA PHE A 173 -7.75 11.59 -4.33
C PHE A 173 -8.58 11.46 -5.61
N HIS A 174 -7.90 11.62 -6.75
CA HIS A 174 -8.42 11.44 -8.10
C HIS A 174 -7.27 10.90 -8.96
N PRO A 175 -7.26 9.62 -9.36
CA PRO A 175 -6.10 9.00 -10.01
C PRO A 175 -5.56 9.75 -11.25
N ASP A 176 -6.43 10.37 -12.04
CA ASP A 176 -6.09 11.15 -13.24
C ASP A 176 -5.34 12.45 -12.94
N VAL A 177 -5.55 13.02 -11.74
CA VAL A 177 -4.84 14.19 -11.23
C VAL A 177 -3.61 13.75 -10.43
N THR A 178 -3.80 12.82 -9.50
CA THR A 178 -2.77 12.34 -8.58
C THR A 178 -1.60 11.70 -9.33
N SER A 179 -1.84 10.94 -10.41
CA SER A 179 -0.79 10.30 -11.21
C SER A 179 0.22 11.25 -11.86
N LYS A 180 -0.07 12.56 -11.87
CA LYS A 180 0.80 13.63 -12.41
C LYS A 180 1.60 14.35 -11.33
N GLN A 181 1.34 14.07 -10.05
CA GLN A 181 2.01 14.72 -8.94
C GLN A 181 3.46 14.21 -8.80
N GLU A 182 4.39 15.12 -8.54
CA GLU A 182 5.79 14.78 -8.28
C GLU A 182 5.93 14.09 -6.90
N CYS A 183 6.63 12.96 -6.87
CA CYS A 183 6.91 12.19 -5.64
C CYS A 183 8.25 12.66 -5.04
N LEU A 184 8.23 13.22 -3.83
CA LEU A 184 9.43 13.70 -3.15
C LEU A 184 10.01 12.60 -2.24
N ILE A 185 11.26 12.23 -2.46
CA ILE A 185 11.90 11.11 -1.72
C ILE A 185 12.65 11.59 -0.47
N THR A 186 13.21 12.80 -0.50
CA THR A 186 14.14 13.30 0.54
C THR A 186 13.52 14.34 1.46
N THR A 187 12.32 14.82 1.15
CA THR A 187 11.60 15.86 1.89
C THR A 187 10.15 15.44 2.08
N TYR A 188 9.43 16.12 2.97
CA TYR A 188 7.99 15.92 3.11
C TYR A 188 7.25 16.25 1.80
N GLN A 189 6.13 15.58 1.57
CA GLN A 189 5.33 15.81 0.37
C GLN A 189 4.74 17.22 0.34
N GLU A 190 4.68 17.82 -0.85
CA GLU A 190 4.02 19.12 -1.07
C GLU A 190 2.50 19.06 -0.97
N ALA A 191 1.93 17.88 -1.20
CA ALA A 191 0.50 17.63 -1.07
C ALA A 191 0.25 16.17 -0.67
N TYR A 192 -0.81 15.97 0.09
CA TYR A 192 -1.33 14.66 0.47
C TYR A 192 -2.71 14.48 -0.15
N PHE A 193 -3.08 13.24 -0.46
CA PHE A 193 -4.35 12.93 -1.09
C PHE A 193 -5.26 12.19 -0.11
N ILE A 194 -6.51 12.66 -0.01
CA ILE A 194 -7.51 12.12 0.91
C ILE A 194 -8.62 11.38 0.17
N SER A 195 -8.93 10.17 0.63
CA SER A 195 -10.08 9.37 0.19
C SER A 195 -11.15 9.32 1.29
N LYS A 196 -12.43 9.21 0.94
CA LYS A 196 -13.49 9.05 1.97
C LYS A 196 -13.50 7.64 2.55
N SER A 197 -13.13 6.64 1.75
CA SER A 197 -12.99 5.25 2.19
C SER A 197 -12.07 4.48 1.23
N PHE A 198 -11.58 3.31 1.67
CA PHE A 198 -10.83 2.41 0.78
C PHE A 198 -11.69 1.87 -0.37
N GLU A 199 -13.00 1.71 -0.15
CA GLU A 199 -13.93 1.31 -1.21
C GLU A 199 -14.05 2.38 -2.31
N GLU A 200 -14.09 3.67 -1.94
CA GLU A 200 -14.08 4.77 -2.92
C GLU A 200 -12.74 4.81 -3.68
N ALA A 201 -11.61 4.73 -2.97
CA ALA A 201 -10.28 4.71 -3.59
C ALA A 201 -10.11 3.54 -4.56
N LYS A 202 -10.60 2.35 -4.18
CA LYS A 202 -10.64 1.16 -5.03
C LYS A 202 -11.49 1.36 -6.27
N GLN A 203 -12.68 1.93 -6.13
CA GLN A 203 -13.55 2.18 -7.28
C GLN A 203 -12.91 3.19 -8.25
N GLN A 204 -12.32 4.27 -7.75
CA GLN A 204 -11.60 5.23 -8.57
C GLN A 204 -10.40 4.60 -9.29
N MET A 205 -9.63 3.73 -8.61
CA MET A 205 -8.52 3.03 -9.24
C MET A 205 -8.96 2.02 -10.30
N ARG A 206 -10.11 1.36 -10.12
CA ARG A 206 -10.70 0.48 -11.16
C ARG A 206 -11.11 1.27 -12.39
N GLU A 207 -11.75 2.42 -12.20
CA GLU A 207 -12.11 3.32 -13.29
C GLU A 207 -10.86 3.86 -14.01
N PHE A 208 -9.82 4.21 -13.26
CA PHE A 208 -8.54 4.61 -13.83
C PHE A 208 -7.85 3.48 -14.60
N ALA A 209 -7.84 2.26 -14.06
CA ALA A 209 -7.27 1.08 -14.71
C ALA A 209 -7.97 0.78 -16.04
N ALA A 210 -9.28 1.01 -16.14
CA ALA A 210 -10.03 0.84 -17.39
C ALA A 210 -9.60 1.83 -18.50
N THR A 211 -8.86 2.90 -18.16
CA THR A 211 -8.29 3.83 -19.16
C THR A 211 -6.93 3.38 -19.69
N ILE A 212 -6.28 2.40 -19.05
CA ILE A 212 -4.97 1.86 -19.45
C ILE A 212 -5.14 1.02 -20.70
N LYS A 213 -4.39 1.34 -21.75
CA LYS A 213 -4.49 0.66 -23.04
C LYS A 213 -3.70 -0.65 -23.01
N ARG A 214 -4.42 -1.78 -23.01
CA ARG A 214 -3.87 -3.12 -23.21
C ARG A 214 -4.81 -3.97 -24.09
N PRO A 215 -4.28 -4.92 -24.89
CA PRO A 215 -5.08 -5.71 -25.82
C PRO A 215 -5.82 -6.89 -25.17
N PHE A 216 -5.86 -6.95 -23.84
CA PHE A 216 -6.48 -8.02 -23.06
C PHE A 216 -6.88 -7.51 -21.67
N GLU A 217 -7.77 -8.24 -21.00
CA GLU A 217 -8.00 -8.08 -19.57
C GLU A 217 -7.30 -9.18 -18.77
N VAL A 218 -7.16 -8.97 -17.47
CA VAL A 218 -6.58 -9.97 -16.56
C VAL A 218 -7.53 -10.29 -15.42
N ARG A 219 -7.56 -11.55 -15.01
CA ARG A 219 -8.30 -12.04 -13.84
C ARG A 219 -7.38 -12.85 -12.96
N TYR A 220 -7.37 -12.57 -11.66
CA TYR A 220 -6.64 -13.37 -10.69
C TYR A 220 -7.47 -14.59 -10.26
N ASP A 221 -6.89 -15.78 -10.35
CA ASP A 221 -7.44 -17.00 -9.76
C ASP A 221 -6.80 -17.25 -8.38
N PRO A 222 -7.54 -17.08 -7.28
CA PRO A 222 -7.01 -17.28 -5.93
C PRO A 222 -6.73 -18.74 -5.59
N TYR A 223 -7.33 -19.72 -6.29
CA TYR A 223 -7.13 -21.13 -6.00
C TYR A 223 -5.78 -21.64 -6.50
N THR A 224 -5.38 -21.18 -7.68
CA THR A 224 -4.08 -21.54 -8.30
C THR A 224 -3.01 -20.46 -8.09
N SER A 225 -3.37 -19.32 -7.52
CA SER A 225 -2.51 -18.13 -7.40
C SER A 225 -1.92 -17.71 -8.76
N SER A 226 -2.76 -17.74 -9.81
CA SER A 226 -2.37 -17.45 -11.18
C SER A 226 -3.17 -16.28 -11.75
N VAL A 227 -2.68 -15.72 -12.87
CA VAL A 227 -3.38 -14.68 -13.61
C VAL A 227 -3.79 -15.22 -14.97
N GLU A 228 -5.08 -15.19 -15.24
CA GLU A 228 -5.68 -15.56 -16.51
C GLU A 228 -5.77 -14.33 -17.41
N VAL A 229 -5.41 -14.50 -18.68
CA VAL A 229 -5.51 -13.44 -19.70
C VAL A 229 -6.81 -13.64 -20.47
N LEU A 230 -7.74 -12.70 -20.32
CA LEU A 230 -9.04 -12.70 -20.98
C LEU A 230 -8.92 -11.97 -22.32
N LYS A 231 -8.97 -12.70 -23.43
CA LYS A 231 -8.79 -12.16 -24.80
C LYS A 231 -10.09 -12.15 -25.60
N SER A 232 -11.09 -12.91 -25.18
CA SER A 232 -12.36 -13.07 -25.90
C SER A 232 -13.55 -13.23 -24.95
N PRO A 233 -14.78 -12.98 -25.42
CA PRO A 233 -15.99 -13.22 -24.63
C PRO A 233 -16.15 -14.68 -24.17
N ARG A 234 -15.54 -15.65 -24.87
CA ARG A 234 -15.57 -17.06 -24.47
C ARG A 234 -14.82 -17.29 -23.16
N ASP A 235 -13.72 -16.58 -22.96
CA ASP A 235 -12.92 -16.64 -21.73
C ASP A 235 -13.69 -16.09 -20.50
N VAL A 236 -14.74 -15.31 -20.74
CA VAL A 236 -15.63 -14.75 -19.71
C VAL A 236 -16.77 -15.71 -19.36
N CYS A 237 -17.16 -16.60 -20.30
CA CYS A 237 -18.34 -17.48 -20.18
C CYS A 237 -18.03 -18.90 -19.66
N ASP A 238 -16.78 -19.34 -19.65
CA ASP A 238 -16.38 -20.66 -19.10
C ASP A 238 -16.28 -20.65 -17.56
N VAL A 239 -17.27 -20.03 -16.90
CA VAL A 239 -17.40 -19.87 -15.43
C VAL A 239 -18.67 -20.54 -14.94
#